data_AF-A0A969QJW4-F1
#
_entry.id   AF-A0A969QJW4-F1
#
_cell.length_a   1.000
_cell.length_b   1.000
_cell.length_c   1.000
_cell.angle_alpha   90.00
_cell.angle_beta   90.00
_cell.angle_gamma   90.00
#
_symmetry.space_group_name_H-M   'P 1'
#
loop_
_entity.id
_entity.type
_entity.pdbx_description
1 polymer ?
#
loop_
_entity_poly.entity_id
_entity_poly.type
_entity_poly.pdbx_seq_one_letter_code
_entity_poly.pdbx_strand_id
1 'polypeptide(L)'
;MLQSVMENLTFPTLQAVIDQLKLMAQLPLLPLQKTEQVEVEYLYRRGRVLLRFQFMPSPSGEAATVQILRGAALKFYQQQQISKLERDALGIAKQLQVKLSEIRDRAQAESGLAGARFDVLPNLNQLLQNMGQDLNDWVNPS
;
A
#
# COMPACT_ATOMS: atom_id res chain seq x y z
N MET A 1 20.70 -20.25 -18.25
CA MET A 1 21.81 -19.81 -19.12
C MET A 1 22.07 -18.34 -18.84
N LEU A 2 23.13 -18.00 -18.10
CA LEU A 2 23.53 -16.61 -17.88
C LEU A 2 24.34 -16.21 -19.12
N GLN A 3 23.82 -15.33 -19.98
CA GLN A 3 24.51 -14.94 -21.20
C GLN A 3 25.73 -14.06 -20.86
N SER A 4 26.86 -14.40 -21.47
CA SER A 4 28.22 -13.86 -21.31
C SER A 4 28.40 -12.35 -21.66
N VAL A 5 27.30 -11.61 -21.87
CA VAL A 5 27.31 -10.17 -22.18
C VAL A 5 27.84 -9.32 -21.01
N MET A 6 27.86 -9.86 -19.79
CA MET A 6 28.32 -9.13 -18.59
C MET A 6 29.81 -9.26 -18.26
N GLU A 7 30.59 -10.04 -19.02
CA GLU A 7 32.00 -10.29 -18.72
C GLU A 7 32.90 -9.05 -18.87
N ASN A 8 32.45 -8.04 -19.62
CA ASN A 8 33.18 -6.78 -19.85
C ASN A 8 32.51 -5.56 -19.20
N LEU A 9 31.49 -5.75 -18.35
CA LEU A 9 30.82 -4.64 -17.68
C LEU A 9 31.70 -4.10 -16.54
N THR A 10 32.28 -2.92 -16.75
CA THR A 10 33.05 -2.25 -15.70
C THR A 10 32.12 -1.80 -14.57
N PHE A 11 32.65 -1.78 -13.34
CA PHE A 11 31.90 -1.28 -12.18
C PHE A 11 31.28 0.12 -12.39
N PRO A 12 31.99 1.11 -12.98
CA PRO A 12 31.39 2.41 -13.30
C PRO A 12 30.16 2.32 -14.23
N THR A 13 30.17 1.41 -15.20
CA THR A 13 29.02 1.22 -16.11
C THR A 13 27.83 0.64 -15.36
N LEU A 14 28.05 -0.32 -14.47
CA LEU A 14 26.99 -0.90 -13.65
C LEU A 14 26.41 0.16 -12.69
N GLN A 15 27.26 0.95 -12.04
CA GLN A 15 26.82 2.03 -11.17
C GLN A 15 26.01 3.08 -11.93
N ALA A 16 26.44 3.47 -13.13
CA ALA A 16 25.68 4.42 -13.96
C ALA A 16 24.27 3.90 -14.31
N VAL A 17 24.11 2.60 -14.56
CA VAL A 17 22.78 2.00 -14.76
C VAL A 17 21.94 2.12 -13.49
N ILE A 18 22.50 1.79 -12.32
CA ILE A 18 21.81 1.91 -11.04
C ILE A 18 21.39 3.35 -10.77
N ASP A 19 22.26 4.32 -11.06
CA ASP A 19 21.97 5.75 -10.91
C ASP A 19 20.79 6.18 -11.79
N GLN A 20 20.73 5.72 -13.05
CA GLN A 20 19.58 5.97 -13.91
C GLN A 20 18.28 5.36 -13.36
N LEU A 21 18.35 4.15 -12.82
CA LEU A 21 17.19 3.52 -12.18
C LEU A 21 16.73 4.32 -10.95
N LYS A 22 17.65 4.82 -10.14
CA LYS A 22 17.34 5.68 -8.99
C LYS A 22 16.67 6.99 -9.43
N LEU A 23 17.15 7.62 -10.50
CA LEU A 23 16.51 8.82 -11.06
C LEU A 23 15.08 8.52 -11.52
N MET A 24 14.86 7.39 -12.21
CA MET A 24 13.51 6.96 -12.60
C MET A 24 12.61 6.64 -11.40
N ALA A 25 13.20 6.21 -10.28
CA ALA A 25 12.51 5.97 -9.01
C ALA A 25 12.40 7.23 -8.14
N GLN A 26 12.89 8.40 -8.59
CA GLN A 26 12.94 9.65 -7.82
C GLN A 26 13.69 9.52 -6.48
N LEU A 27 14.71 8.65 -6.44
CA LEU A 27 15.57 8.43 -5.28
C LEU A 27 16.87 9.24 -5.37
N PRO A 28 17.48 9.60 -4.23
CA PRO A 28 18.79 10.22 -4.23
C PRO A 28 19.85 9.24 -4.76
N LEU A 29 20.86 9.78 -5.46
CA LEU A 29 22.00 9.02 -5.96
C LEU A 29 22.94 8.53 -4.85
N LEU A 30 22.77 9.06 -3.63
CA LEU A 30 23.52 8.60 -2.47
C LEU A 30 23.22 7.11 -2.20
N PRO A 31 24.23 6.32 -1.78
CA PRO A 31 24.02 4.94 -1.38
C PRO A 31 22.98 4.83 -0.27
N LEU A 32 22.01 3.93 -0.47
CA LEU A 32 20.95 3.67 0.50
C LEU A 32 21.51 2.86 1.66
N GLN A 33 21.06 3.16 2.88
CA GLN A 33 21.47 2.46 4.09
C GLN A 33 20.63 1.20 4.37
N LYS A 34 19.48 1.09 3.72
CA LYS A 34 18.52 -0.01 3.86
C LYS A 34 17.92 -0.33 2.50
N THR A 35 17.37 -1.53 2.37
CA THR A 35 16.61 -1.90 1.18
C THR A 35 15.40 -0.98 1.02
N GLU A 36 15.23 -0.41 -0.17
CA GLU A 36 14.07 0.41 -0.51
C GLU A 36 13.36 -0.13 -1.75
N GLN A 37 12.03 -0.16 -1.69
CA GLN A 37 11.18 -0.55 -2.80
C GLN A 37 10.30 0.64 -3.18
N VAL A 38 10.33 1.01 -4.46
CA VAL A 38 9.57 2.13 -5.01
C VAL A 38 8.76 1.66 -6.20
N GLU A 39 7.49 2.04 -6.24
CA GLU A 39 6.61 1.77 -7.37
C GLU A 39 6.24 3.08 -8.07
N VAL A 40 6.49 3.14 -9.37
CA VAL A 40 6.17 4.32 -10.20
C VAL A 40 5.34 3.90 -11.40
N GLU A 41 4.16 4.50 -11.54
CA GLU A 41 3.29 4.31 -12.70
C GLU A 41 3.61 5.35 -13.78
N TYR A 42 3.88 4.89 -14.99
CA TYR A 42 4.16 5.72 -16.15
C TYR A 42 3.11 5.52 -17.24
N LEU A 43 2.75 6.61 -17.92
CA LEU A 43 1.99 6.55 -19.17
C LEU A 43 2.97 6.43 -20.34
N TYR A 44 3.02 5.25 -20.98
CA TYR A 44 3.92 4.97 -22.10
C TYR A 44 3.14 4.50 -23.33
N ARG A 45 3.28 5.21 -24.46
CA ARG A 45 2.61 4.88 -25.74
C ARG A 45 1.13 4.52 -25.59
N ARG A 46 0.37 5.34 -24.85
CA ARG A 46 -1.07 5.18 -24.55
C ARG A 46 -1.43 4.00 -23.64
N GLY A 47 -0.45 3.30 -23.09
CA GLY A 47 -0.64 2.27 -22.07
C GLY A 47 -0.05 2.68 -20.72
N ARG A 48 -0.61 2.17 -19.63
CA ARG A 48 -0.03 2.29 -18.29
C ARG A 48 1.02 1.20 -18.09
N VAL A 49 2.15 1.56 -17.49
CA VAL A 49 3.22 0.63 -17.10
C VAL A 49 3.58 0.94 -15.66
N LEU A 50 3.64 -0.09 -14.83
CA LEU A 50 4.14 0.04 -13.47
C LEU A 50 5.57 -0.48 -13.43
N LEU A 51 6.48 0.37 -12.96
CA LEU A 51 7.85 0.00 -12.67
C LEU A 51 7.98 -0.15 -11.15
N ARG A 52 8.33 -1.36 -10.71
CA ARG A 52 8.70 -1.62 -9.32
C ARG A 52 10.21 -1.75 -9.27
N PHE A 53 10.84 -0.80 -8.61
CA PHE A 53 12.26 -0.79 -8.31
C PHE A 53 12.48 -1.33 -6.91
N GLN A 54 13.51 -2.16 -6.74
CA GLN A 54 14.01 -2.55 -5.42
C GLN A 54 15.53 -2.36 -5.41
N PHE A 55 15.99 -1.50 -4.52
CA PHE A 55 17.40 -1.21 -4.32
C PHE A 55 17.87 -1.81 -2.99
N MET A 56 19.00 -2.50 -3.01
CA MET A 56 19.55 -3.22 -1.86
C MET A 56 21.01 -2.79 -1.65
N PRO A 57 21.38 -2.31 -0.46
CA PRO A 57 22.79 -2.10 -0.15
C PRO A 57 23.55 -3.42 -0.13
N SER A 58 24.79 -3.40 -0.58
CA SER A 58 25.69 -4.56 -0.61
C SER A 58 27.14 -4.12 -0.30
N PRO A 59 28.02 -5.04 0.11
CA PRO A 59 29.43 -4.71 0.39
C PRO A 59 30.17 -4.06 -0.78
N SER A 60 29.74 -4.32 -2.01
CA SER A 60 30.35 -3.81 -3.25
C SER A 60 29.57 -2.64 -3.89
N GLY A 61 28.65 -2.00 -3.17
CA GLY A 61 27.81 -0.92 -3.70
C GLY A 61 26.33 -1.26 -3.56
N GLU A 62 25.52 -1.02 -4.58
CA GLU A 62 24.09 -1.33 -4.56
C GLU A 62 23.73 -2.40 -5.59
N ALA A 63 22.75 -3.23 -5.26
CA ALA A 63 22.06 -4.05 -6.23
C ALA A 63 20.68 -3.44 -6.49
N ALA A 64 20.25 -3.45 -7.75
CA ALA A 64 18.93 -2.99 -8.14
C ALA A 64 18.19 -4.09 -8.90
N THR A 65 16.90 -4.25 -8.62
CA THR A 65 15.99 -5.05 -9.45
C THR A 65 14.87 -4.14 -9.97
N VAL A 66 14.46 -4.39 -11.21
CA VAL A 66 13.34 -3.68 -11.85
C VAL A 66 12.35 -4.72 -12.35
N GLN A 67 11.11 -4.62 -11.87
CA GLN A 67 9.99 -5.38 -12.39
C GLN A 67 9.11 -4.45 -13.22
N ILE A 68 8.77 -4.87 -14.44
CA ILE A 68 7.96 -4.10 -15.38
C ILE A 68 6.62 -4.81 -15.53
N LEU A 69 5.55 -4.20 -15.03
CA LEU A 69 4.18 -4.71 -15.18
C LEU A 69 3.44 -3.91 -16.25
N ARG A 70 2.87 -4.62 -17.23
CA ARG A 70 2.09 -4.05 -18.33
C ARG A 70 0.94 -4.97 -18.71
N GLY A 71 -0.10 -4.40 -19.34
CA GLY A 71 -1.23 -5.17 -19.86
C GLY A 71 -1.94 -5.98 -18.78
N ALA A 72 -2.12 -7.28 -19.00
CA ALA A 72 -2.83 -8.17 -18.07
C ALA A 72 -2.15 -8.26 -16.69
N ALA A 73 -0.82 -8.29 -16.62
CA ALA A 73 -0.09 -8.34 -15.36
C ALA A 73 -0.33 -7.08 -14.50
N LEU A 74 -0.37 -5.91 -15.14
CA LEU A 74 -0.69 -4.66 -14.45
C LEU A 74 -2.12 -4.65 -13.93
N LYS A 75 -3.09 -5.07 -14.75
CA LYS A 75 -4.50 -5.16 -14.34
C LYS A 75 -4.68 -6.10 -13.15
N PHE A 76 -4.04 -7.27 -13.19
CA PHE A 76 -4.09 -8.23 -12.10
C PHE A 76 -3.51 -7.66 -10.81
N TYR A 77 -2.35 -6.99 -10.89
CA TYR A 77 -1.75 -6.31 -9.75
C TYR A 77 -2.70 -5.24 -9.15
N GLN A 78 -3.28 -4.40 -10.00
CA GLN A 78 -4.23 -3.37 -9.56
C GLN A 78 -5.48 -3.96 -8.90
N GLN A 79 -6.02 -5.05 -9.44
CA GLN A 79 -7.15 -5.76 -8.84
C GLN A 79 -6.80 -6.30 -7.44
N GLN A 80 -5.60 -6.87 -7.28
CA GLN A 80 -5.13 -7.33 -5.97
C GLN A 80 -4.98 -6.19 -4.96
N GLN A 81 -4.52 -5.00 -5.40
CA GLN A 81 -4.43 -3.83 -4.53
C GLN A 81 -5.81 -3.36 -4.07
N ILE A 82 -6.79 -3.28 -4.98
CA ILE A 82 -8.18 -2.91 -4.63
C ILE A 82 -8.75 -3.90 -3.61
N SER A 83 -8.65 -5.21 -3.89
CA SER A 83 -9.17 -6.21 -2.96
C SER A 83 -8.46 -6.22 -1.60
N LYS A 84 -7.21 -5.77 -1.53
CA LYS A 84 -6.53 -5.56 -0.25
C LYS A 84 -7.15 -4.39 0.51
N LEU A 85 -7.33 -3.24 -0.14
CA LEU A 85 -7.94 -2.05 0.47
C LEU A 85 -9.37 -2.32 0.96
N GLU A 86 -10.16 -3.08 0.21
CA GLU A 86 -11.51 -3.50 0.62
C GLU A 86 -11.47 -4.30 1.94
N ARG A 87 -10.58 -5.30 2.02
CA ARG A 87 -10.42 -6.10 3.24
C ARG A 87 -9.93 -5.27 4.42
N ASP A 88 -8.98 -4.37 4.19
CA ASP A 88 -8.44 -3.49 5.22
C ASP A 88 -9.51 -2.53 5.75
N ALA A 89 -10.30 -1.92 4.86
CA ALA A 89 -11.42 -1.04 5.23
C ALA A 89 -12.48 -1.78 6.06
N LEU A 90 -12.87 -2.98 5.64
CA LEU A 90 -13.80 -3.82 6.39
C LEU A 90 -13.24 -4.19 7.78
N GLY A 91 -11.95 -4.50 7.87
CA GLY A 91 -11.27 -4.76 9.13
C GLY A 91 -11.33 -3.57 10.09
N ILE A 92 -11.04 -2.37 9.59
CA ILE A 92 -11.11 -1.12 10.36
C ILE A 92 -12.54 -0.83 10.83
N ALA A 93 -13.54 -0.99 9.95
CA ALA A 93 -14.94 -0.78 10.30
C ALA A 93 -15.39 -1.70 11.45
N LYS A 94 -15.01 -2.98 11.39
CA LYS A 94 -15.27 -3.95 12.47
C LYS A 94 -14.60 -3.55 13.78
N GLN A 95 -13.34 -3.10 13.74
CA GLN A 95 -12.62 -2.62 14.93
C GLN A 95 -13.32 -1.41 15.56
N LEU A 96 -13.80 -0.47 14.75
CA LEU A 96 -14.55 0.69 15.22
C LEU A 96 -15.87 0.27 15.88
N GLN A 97 -16.60 -0.68 15.29
CA GLN A 97 -17.85 -1.20 15.86
C GLN A 97 -17.63 -1.83 17.24
N VAL A 98 -16.56 -2.60 17.41
CA VAL A 98 -16.20 -3.20 18.71
C VAL A 98 -15.90 -2.11 19.74
N LYS A 99 -15.04 -1.13 19.40
CA LYS A 99 -14.71 -0.04 20.33
C LYS A 99 -15.91 0.80 20.73
N LEU A 100 -16.83 1.06 19.80
CA LEU A 100 -18.07 1.79 20.12
C LEU A 100 -19.00 0.99 21.03
N SER A 101 -19.08 -0.33 20.84
CA SER A 101 -19.82 -1.21 21.74
C SER A 101 -19.23 -1.18 23.15
N GLU A 102 -17.90 -1.26 23.28
CA GLU A 102 -17.22 -1.13 24.58
C GLU A 102 -17.50 0.22 25.27
N ILE A 103 -17.47 1.33 24.52
CA ILE A 103 -17.78 2.66 25.07
C ILE A 103 -19.22 2.70 25.58
N ARG A 104 -20.17 2.18 24.80
CA ARG A 104 -21.58 2.12 25.20
C ARG A 104 -21.75 1.27 26.46
N ASP A 105 -21.14 0.10 26.51
CA ASP A 105 -21.29 -0.84 27.62
C ASP A 105 -20.70 -0.25 28.91
N ARG A 106 -19.55 0.45 28.82
CA ARG A 106 -18.97 1.20 29.95
C ARG A 106 -19.82 2.40 30.35
N ALA A 107 -20.31 3.19 29.40
CA ALA A 107 -21.19 4.31 29.68
C ALA A 107 -22.47 3.87 30.41
N GLN A 108 -23.05 2.73 30.03
CA GLN A 108 -24.21 2.14 30.72
C GLN A 108 -23.87 1.64 32.13
N ALA A 109 -22.71 0.99 32.31
CA ALA A 109 -22.25 0.57 33.63
C ALA A 109 -21.96 1.75 34.57
N GLU A 110 -21.47 2.86 34.04
CA GLU A 110 -21.18 4.10 34.78
C GLU A 110 -22.40 5.03 34.88
N SER A 111 -23.53 4.72 34.23
CA SER A 111 -24.78 5.50 34.31
C SER A 111 -25.49 5.42 35.67
N GLY A 112 -24.93 4.69 36.65
CA GLY A 112 -25.21 4.90 38.06
C GLY A 112 -24.59 6.19 38.64
N LEU A 113 -23.68 6.86 37.91
CA LEU A 113 -22.86 7.98 38.40
C LEU A 113 -22.76 9.21 37.48
N ALA A 114 -23.16 9.16 36.20
CA ALA A 114 -22.98 10.31 35.30
C ALA A 114 -24.15 10.53 34.32
N GLY A 115 -25.13 11.34 34.74
CA GLY A 115 -26.23 11.84 33.91
C GLY A 115 -25.83 12.89 32.86
N ALA A 116 -24.60 12.89 32.36
CA ALA A 116 -24.17 13.86 31.34
C ALA A 116 -23.03 13.32 30.47
N ARG A 117 -23.13 13.56 29.15
CA ARG A 117 -22.11 13.44 28.08
C ARG A 117 -21.99 12.12 27.32
N PHE A 118 -23.04 11.68 26.64
CA PHE A 118 -22.86 10.74 25.52
C PHE A 118 -23.75 11.04 24.29
N ASP A 119 -24.08 12.32 24.04
CA ASP A 119 -24.94 12.75 22.92
C ASP A 119 -24.38 12.40 21.51
N VAL A 120 -23.10 12.06 21.41
CA VAL A 120 -22.43 11.75 20.14
C VAL A 120 -22.49 10.27 19.77
N LEU A 121 -22.76 9.37 20.75
CA LEU A 121 -22.79 7.93 20.51
C LEU A 121 -23.88 7.46 19.53
N PRO A 122 -25.11 8.00 19.56
CA PRO A 122 -26.14 7.63 18.59
C PRO A 122 -25.74 7.96 17.15
N ASN A 123 -25.16 9.15 16.94
CA ASN A 123 -24.69 9.60 15.63
C ASN A 123 -23.52 8.74 15.12
N LEU A 124 -22.57 8.37 16.00
CA LEU A 124 -21.47 7.48 15.64
C LEU A 124 -21.96 6.08 15.28
N ASN A 125 -22.98 5.58 16.00
CA ASN A 125 -23.55 4.27 15.72
C ASN A 125 -24.30 4.24 14.38
N GLN A 126 -25.06 5.30 14.05
CA GLN A 126 -25.69 5.44 12.73
C GLN A 126 -24.66 5.55 11.61
N LEU A 127 -23.60 6.35 11.80
CA LEU A 127 -22.51 6.46 10.81
C LEU A 127 -21.87 5.09 10.53
N LEU A 128 -21.63 4.29 11.57
CA LEU A 128 -21.09 2.93 11.41
C LEU A 128 -22.07 1.97 10.74
N GLN A 129 -23.37 2.04 11.04
CA GLN A 129 -24.38 1.19 10.40
C GLN A 129 -24.48 1.48 8.91
N ASN A 130 -24.49 2.75 8.53
CA ASN A 130 -24.50 3.16 7.13
C ASN A 130 -23.23 2.69 6.42
N MET A 131 -22.05 2.89 7.04
CA MET A 131 -20.78 2.44 6.49
C MET A 131 -20.70 0.90 6.38
N GLY A 132 -21.31 0.17 7.33
CA GLY A 132 -21.42 -1.29 7.27
C GLY A 132 -22.33 -1.78 6.14
N GLN A 133 -23.42 -1.06 5.85
CA GLN A 133 -24.29 -1.35 4.69
C GLN A 133 -23.58 -1.07 3.37
N ASP A 134 -22.96 0.11 3.23
CA ASP A 134 -22.20 0.48 2.02
C ASP A 134 -21.10 -0.55 1.72
N LEU A 135 -20.36 -0.99 2.74
CA LEU A 135 -19.32 -2.01 2.59
C LEU A 135 -19.88 -3.39 2.23
N ASN A 136 -21.08 -3.75 2.70
CA ASN A 136 -21.72 -5.03 2.35
C ASN A 136 -22.23 -5.02 0.90
N ASP A 137 -22.78 -3.90 0.45
CA ASP A 137 -23.27 -3.71 -0.92
C ASP A 137 -22.12 -3.72 -1.95
N TRP A 138 -20.94 -3.24 -1.57
CA TRP A 138 -19.74 -3.31 -2.43
C TRP A 138 -19.21 -4.73 -2.60
N VAL A 139 -19.37 -5.59 -1.58
CA VAL A 139 -18.93 -6.99 -1.62
C VAL A 139 -19.95 -7.90 -2.31
N ASN A 140 -21.25 -7.57 -2.26
CA ASN A 140 -22.33 -8.27 -2.95
C ASN A 140 -23.20 -7.30 -3.75
N PRO A 141 -22.74 -6.84 -4.93
CA PRO A 141 -23.57 -6.04 -5.80
C PRO A 141 -24.75 -6.89 -6.30
N SER A 142 -25.97 -6.36 -6.14
CA SER A 142 -27.22 -6.97 -6.62
C SER A 142 -27.30 -7.03 -8.14
#